data_AF-A0A960P612-F1
#
_entry.id   AF-A0A960P612-F1
#
_cell.length_a   1.000
_cell.length_b   1.000
_cell.length_c   1.000
_cell.angle_alpha   90.00
_cell.angle_beta   90.00
_cell.angle_gamma   90.00
#
_symmetry.space_group_name_H-M   'P 1'
#
loop_
_entity.id
_entity.type
_entity.pdbx_description
1 polymer ?
#
loop_
_entity_poly.entity_id
_entity_poly.type
_entity_poly.pdbx_seq_one_letter_code
_entity_poly.pdbx_strand_id
1 'polypeptide(L)'
;MGTPGTRTVTEPAREVPVVAEVDVVVVGSGPGGLAAALAAARAGADVALVERFGCFGGNITAVGVEGLAWYRHERTVEAGGIAAELEARAAEMGAAVPESQSLSYELDSEGFKVVA
;
A
#
# COMPACT_ATOMS: atom_id res chain seq x y z
N MET A 1 37.22 8.14 -16.10
CA MET A 1 36.22 8.84 -15.27
C MET A 1 36.04 8.04 -13.99
N GLY A 2 36.56 8.54 -12.87
CA GLY A 2 36.44 7.85 -11.57
C GLY A 2 35.02 7.98 -11.00
N THR A 3 34.51 6.90 -10.42
CA THR A 3 33.23 6.88 -9.69
C THR A 3 33.25 7.91 -8.56
N PRO A 4 32.22 8.77 -8.40
CA PRO A 4 32.17 9.69 -7.28
C PRO A 4 32.15 8.87 -5.98
N GLY A 5 33.13 9.09 -5.11
CA GLY A 5 33.13 8.48 -3.78
C GLY A 5 31.86 8.89 -3.03
N THR A 6 31.14 7.90 -2.50
CA THR A 6 29.92 8.12 -1.70
C THR A 6 30.27 9.01 -0.51
N ARG A 7 29.71 10.23 -0.47
CA ARG A 7 29.84 11.14 0.66
C ARG A 7 29.08 10.56 1.85
N THR A 8 29.70 10.58 3.03
CA THR A 8 29.09 10.14 4.29
C THR A 8 28.88 11.33 5.22
N VAL A 9 27.96 11.18 6.17
CA VAL A 9 27.69 12.14 7.26
C VAL A 9 27.79 11.38 8.58
N THR A 10 28.35 12.02 9.61
CA THR A 10 28.43 11.46 10.98
C THR A 10 27.31 12.06 11.83
N GLU A 11 26.50 11.21 12.45
CA GLU A 11 25.47 11.61 13.41
C GLU A 11 25.87 11.22 14.86
N PRO A 12 25.48 11.98 15.90
CA PRO A 12 25.76 11.63 17.29
C PRO A 12 25.08 10.32 17.72
N ALA A 13 25.77 9.53 18.56
CA ALA A 13 25.18 8.35 19.18
C ALA A 13 24.04 8.73 20.13
N ARG A 14 22.93 7.98 20.08
CA ARG A 14 21.77 8.13 20.98
C ARG A 14 21.15 6.78 21.28
N GLU A 15 20.57 6.65 22.47
CA GLU A 15 19.65 5.55 22.78
C GLU A 15 18.26 5.90 22.24
N VAL A 16 17.64 4.97 21.54
CA VAL A 16 16.30 5.15 20.96
C VAL A 16 15.37 4.13 21.61
N PRO A 17 14.27 4.56 22.27
CA PRO A 17 13.31 3.63 22.82
C PRO A 17 12.69 2.74 21.73
N VAL A 18 12.60 1.44 22.01
CA VAL A 18 11.86 0.49 21.17
C VAL A 18 10.37 0.64 21.49
N VAL A 19 9.57 1.00 20.48
CA VAL A 19 8.12 1.23 20.65
C VAL A 19 7.28 -0.04 20.46
N ALA A 20 7.82 -1.03 19.73
CA ALA A 20 7.19 -2.32 19.49
C ALA A 20 8.24 -3.35 19.05
N GLU A 21 8.06 -4.61 19.45
CA GLU A 21 8.79 -5.77 18.94
C GLU A 21 7.77 -6.64 18.20
N VAL A 22 8.00 -6.92 16.92
CA VAL A 22 7.10 -7.66 16.03
C VAL A 22 7.91 -8.55 15.08
N ASP A 23 7.28 -9.55 14.47
CA ASP A 23 7.93 -10.42 13.49
C ASP A 23 8.19 -9.68 12.16
N VAL A 24 7.26 -8.81 11.75
CA VAL A 24 7.34 -8.07 10.48
C VAL A 24 6.97 -6.59 10.68
N VAL A 25 7.84 -5.69 10.21
CA VAL A 25 7.51 -4.26 10.09
C VAL A 25 7.35 -3.91 8.61
N VAL A 26 6.17 -3.38 8.26
CA VAL A 26 5.89 -2.84 6.92
C VAL A 26 5.91 -1.32 6.99
N VAL A 27 6.78 -0.69 6.16
CA VAL A 27 6.92 0.76 6.11
C VAL A 27 6.27 1.29 4.82
N GLY A 28 5.17 2.02 4.99
CA GLY A 28 4.33 2.57 3.95
C GLY A 28 3.06 1.75 3.75
N SER A 29 1.93 2.44 3.66
CA SER A 29 0.58 1.87 3.55
C SER A 29 -0.05 2.07 2.17
N GLY A 30 0.78 2.14 1.12
CA GLY A 30 0.30 2.04 -0.26
C GLY A 30 -0.18 0.62 -0.59
N PRO A 31 -0.66 0.38 -1.82
CA PRO A 31 -1.18 -0.92 -2.24
C PRO A 31 -0.29 -2.11 -1.92
N GLY A 32 1.02 -1.99 -2.23
CA GLY A 32 1.99 -3.04 -1.94
C GLY A 32 2.23 -3.23 -0.44
N GLY A 33 2.19 -2.16 0.35
CA GLY A 33 2.37 -2.21 1.80
C GLY A 33 1.17 -2.82 2.51
N LEU A 34 -0.05 -2.42 2.14
CA LEU A 34 -1.29 -3.05 2.63
C LEU A 34 -1.33 -4.54 2.27
N ALA A 35 -0.99 -4.88 1.01
CA ALA A 35 -0.92 -6.28 0.59
C ALA A 35 0.12 -7.07 1.40
N ALA A 36 1.32 -6.51 1.63
CA ALA A 36 2.36 -7.17 2.43
C ALA A 36 1.95 -7.35 3.89
N ALA A 37 1.39 -6.31 4.53
CA ALA A 37 0.96 -6.35 5.92
C ALA A 37 -0.17 -7.36 6.14
N LEU A 38 -1.20 -7.33 5.29
CA LEU A 38 -2.32 -8.26 5.34
C LEU A 38 -1.87 -9.70 5.06
N ALA A 39 -0.99 -9.91 4.08
CA ALA A 39 -0.46 -11.24 3.79
C ALA A 39 0.34 -11.81 4.98
N ALA A 40 1.23 -11.02 5.56
CA ALA A 40 2.04 -11.42 6.72
C ALA A 40 1.14 -11.73 7.94
N ALA A 41 0.16 -10.88 8.23
CA ALA A 41 -0.78 -11.09 9.32
C ALA A 41 -1.63 -12.36 9.10
N ARG A 42 -2.11 -12.59 7.87
CA ARG A 42 -2.84 -13.83 7.51
C ARG A 42 -1.98 -15.09 7.59
N ALA A 43 -0.65 -14.96 7.45
CA ALA A 43 0.30 -16.04 7.67
C ALA A 43 0.63 -16.27 9.17
N GLY A 44 0.07 -15.45 10.07
CA GLY A 44 0.20 -15.61 11.52
C GLY A 44 1.36 -14.83 12.15
N ALA A 45 2.02 -13.93 11.40
CA ALA A 45 3.04 -13.06 11.96
C ALA A 45 2.41 -11.94 12.81
N ASP A 46 3.11 -11.50 13.86
CA ASP A 46 2.83 -10.20 14.47
C ASP A 46 3.39 -9.10 13.57
N VAL A 47 2.54 -8.13 13.19
CA VAL A 47 2.85 -7.16 12.13
C VAL A 47 2.61 -5.73 12.61
N ALA A 48 3.63 -4.88 12.45
CA ALA A 48 3.48 -3.44 12.55
C ALA A 48 3.46 -2.80 11.14
N LEU A 49 2.36 -2.13 10.78
CA LEU A 49 2.29 -1.28 9.59
C LEU A 49 2.47 0.19 10.01
N VAL A 50 3.43 0.88 9.39
CA VAL A 50 3.75 2.27 9.70
C VAL A 50 3.53 3.14 8.47
N GLU A 51 2.80 4.23 8.64
CA GLU A 51 2.53 5.23 7.59
C GLU A 51 2.93 6.62 8.09
N ARG A 52 3.54 7.42 7.22
CA ARG A 52 3.93 8.81 7.51
C ARG A 52 2.75 9.78 7.36
N PHE A 53 1.75 9.41 6.56
CA PHE A 53 0.55 10.18 6.33
C PHE A 53 -0.56 9.86 7.36
N GLY A 54 -1.53 10.76 7.49
CA GLY A 54 -2.65 10.58 8.43
C GLY A 54 -3.73 9.61 7.96
N CYS A 55 -3.45 8.80 6.93
CA CYS A 55 -4.39 7.86 6.33
C CYS A 55 -3.64 6.79 5.54
N PHE A 56 -4.27 5.61 5.40
CA PHE A 56 -3.75 4.52 4.58
C PHE A 56 -4.17 4.64 3.12
N GLY A 57 -3.50 3.90 2.22
CA GLY A 57 -3.81 3.83 0.79
C GLY A 57 -2.71 4.43 -0.11
N GLY A 58 -1.69 5.07 0.45
CA GLY A 58 -0.60 5.67 -0.31
C GLY A 58 -1.10 6.68 -1.33
N ASN A 59 -0.66 6.58 -2.60
CA ASN A 59 -1.06 7.54 -3.62
C ASN A 59 -2.56 7.51 -3.98
N ILE A 60 -3.25 6.40 -3.74
CA ILE A 60 -4.71 6.33 -3.99
C ILE A 60 -5.42 7.38 -3.14
N THR A 61 -5.06 7.40 -1.87
CA THR A 61 -5.70 8.26 -0.89
C THR A 61 -5.04 9.64 -0.78
N ALA A 62 -3.71 9.71 -0.82
CA ALA A 62 -2.98 10.94 -0.56
C ALA A 62 -3.04 11.94 -1.72
N VAL A 63 -3.15 11.45 -2.96
CA VAL A 63 -3.13 12.30 -4.16
C VAL A 63 -4.17 11.91 -5.22
N GLY A 64 -5.06 10.96 -4.93
CA GLY A 64 -6.15 10.58 -5.84
C GLY A 64 -5.73 9.74 -7.04
N VAL A 65 -4.78 8.81 -6.89
CA VAL A 65 -4.54 7.82 -7.96
C VAL A 65 -5.68 6.81 -7.96
N GLU A 66 -6.49 6.84 -9.02
CA GLU A 66 -7.79 6.16 -9.03
C GLU A 66 -7.70 4.64 -9.19
N GLY A 67 -6.62 4.07 -9.75
CA GLY A 67 -6.58 2.64 -10.11
C GLY A 67 -5.48 1.83 -9.44
N LEU A 68 -5.83 0.65 -8.92
CA LEU A 68 -4.89 -0.43 -8.54
C LEU A 68 -4.45 -1.27 -9.74
N ALA A 69 -5.39 -1.51 -10.67
CA ALA A 69 -5.27 -2.54 -11.70
C ALA A 69 -5.76 -2.06 -13.07
N TRP A 70 -5.44 -0.81 -13.46
CA TRP A 70 -5.82 -0.20 -14.75
C TRP A 70 -5.51 -1.08 -15.98
N TYR A 71 -4.53 -1.99 -15.86
CA TYR A 71 -4.12 -2.91 -16.90
C TYR A 71 -5.10 -4.09 -17.12
N ARG A 72 -6.18 -4.22 -16.33
CA ARG A 72 -7.15 -5.31 -16.44
C ARG A 72 -8.06 -5.13 -17.65
N HIS A 73 -7.94 -6.02 -18.63
CA HIS A 73 -8.75 -6.09 -19.84
C HIS A 73 -9.20 -7.54 -20.08
N GLU A 74 -10.01 -7.79 -21.10
CA GLU A 74 -10.67 -9.09 -21.35
C GLU A 74 -9.72 -10.31 -21.32
N ARG A 75 -8.47 -10.14 -21.76
CA ARG A 75 -7.47 -11.22 -21.83
C ARG A 75 -6.35 -11.09 -20.80
N THR A 76 -6.49 -10.20 -19.82
CA THR A 76 -5.49 -10.03 -18.76
C THR A 76 -5.48 -11.27 -17.87
N VAL A 77 -4.30 -11.86 -17.71
CA VAL A 77 -4.05 -12.89 -16.70
C VAL A 77 -3.32 -12.24 -15.55
N GLU A 78 -3.92 -12.28 -14.37
CA GLU A 78 -3.32 -11.74 -13.15
C GLU A 78 -3.38 -12.76 -12.01
N ALA A 79 -2.53 -12.58 -11.02
CA ALA A 79 -2.53 -13.41 -9.81
C ALA A 79 -3.72 -13.09 -8.87
N GLY A 80 -4.34 -11.90 -9.02
CA GLY A 80 -5.34 -11.40 -8.09
C GLY A 80 -4.75 -11.16 -6.70
N GLY A 81 -5.38 -11.76 -5.69
CA GLY A 81 -4.95 -11.64 -4.28
C GLY A 81 -5.43 -10.35 -3.63
N ILE A 82 -4.67 -9.85 -2.66
CA ILE A 82 -5.14 -8.78 -1.76
C ILE A 82 -5.45 -7.48 -2.51
N ALA A 83 -4.76 -7.16 -3.61
CA ALA A 83 -5.10 -6.00 -4.42
C ALA A 83 -6.52 -6.10 -5.00
N ALA A 84 -6.90 -7.27 -5.52
CA ALA A 84 -8.24 -7.53 -6.03
C ALA A 84 -9.28 -7.57 -4.88
N GLU A 85 -8.91 -8.08 -3.70
CA GLU A 85 -9.78 -8.04 -2.52
C GLU A 85 -10.07 -6.61 -2.06
N LEU A 86 -9.05 -5.73 -2.03
CA LEU A 86 -9.21 -4.32 -1.67
C LEU A 86 -10.10 -3.58 -2.67
N GLU A 87 -9.92 -3.84 -3.96
CA GLU A 87 -10.74 -3.27 -5.03
C GLU A 87 -12.20 -3.73 -4.94
N ALA A 88 -12.43 -5.04 -4.78
CA ALA A 88 -13.77 -5.59 -4.59
C ALA A 88 -14.44 -5.02 -3.32
N ARG A 89 -13.68 -4.91 -2.23
CA ARG A 89 -14.17 -4.34 -0.98
C ARG A 89 -14.55 -2.87 -1.13
N ALA A 90 -13.77 -2.09 -1.88
CA ALA A 90 -14.10 -0.71 -2.18
C ALA A 90 -15.40 -0.60 -2.98
N ALA A 91 -15.59 -1.45 -4.00
CA ALA A 91 -16.83 -1.50 -4.78
C ALA A 91 -18.04 -1.87 -3.90
N GLU A 92 -17.92 -2.89 -3.06
CA GLU A 92 -18.98 -3.30 -2.11
C GLU A 92 -19.38 -2.18 -1.14
N MET A 93 -18.42 -1.35 -0.74
CA MET A 93 -18.62 -0.23 0.18
C MET A 93 -19.12 1.05 -0.52
N GLY A 94 -19.33 1.02 -1.84
CA GLY A 94 -19.66 2.22 -2.62
C GLY A 94 -18.53 3.23 -2.70
N ALA A 95 -17.30 2.81 -2.41
CA ALA A 95 -16.07 3.60 -2.46
C ALA A 95 -15.30 3.39 -3.78
N ALA A 96 -15.97 2.88 -4.81
CA ALA A 96 -15.40 2.72 -6.14
C ALA A 96 -16.48 2.74 -7.23
N VAL A 97 -16.10 3.14 -8.44
CA VAL A 97 -16.94 3.09 -9.65
C VAL A 97 -16.23 2.32 -10.76
N PRO A 98 -16.94 1.72 -11.74
CA PRO A 98 -16.28 1.07 -12.86
C PRO A 98 -15.36 2.04 -13.61
N GLU A 99 -14.14 1.62 -13.91
CA GLU A 99 -13.18 2.44 -14.65
C GLU A 99 -13.57 2.52 -16.13
N SER A 100 -13.36 3.68 -16.74
CA SER A 100 -13.85 3.96 -18.10
C SER A 100 -13.10 3.26 -19.25
N GLN A 101 -11.85 2.84 -19.04
CA GLN A 101 -10.93 2.31 -20.05
C GLN A 101 -10.54 0.84 -19.84
N SER A 102 -10.99 0.21 -18.77
CA SER A 102 -10.54 -1.11 -18.31
C SER A 102 -11.69 -1.86 -17.64
N LEU A 103 -11.40 -3.09 -17.20
CA LEU A 103 -12.32 -3.93 -16.42
C LEU A 103 -12.04 -3.83 -14.91
N SER A 104 -11.35 -2.76 -14.48
CA SER A 104 -11.06 -2.45 -13.08
C SER A 104 -12.04 -1.40 -12.52
N TYR A 105 -11.82 -1.01 -11.27
CA TYR A 105 -12.55 0.06 -10.61
C TYR A 105 -11.65 1.29 -10.35
N GLU A 106 -12.24 2.47 -10.51
CA GLU A 106 -11.75 3.76 -10.01
C GLU A 106 -12.12 3.89 -8.54
N LEU A 107 -11.13 4.04 -7.68
CA LEU A 107 -11.26 4.11 -6.23
C LEU A 107 -11.49 5.56 -5.79
N ASP A 108 -12.54 5.77 -5.00
CA ASP A 108 -12.76 7.04 -4.31
C ASP A 108 -11.69 7.23 -3.22
N SER A 109 -10.97 8.35 -3.28
CA SER A 109 -9.78 8.57 -2.44
C SER A 109 -10.12 8.65 -0.95
N GLU A 110 -11.30 9.19 -0.61
CA GLU A 110 -11.76 9.33 0.77
C GLU A 110 -12.40 8.04 1.28
N GLY A 111 -13.20 7.38 0.46
CA GLY A 111 -13.79 6.08 0.73
C GLY A 111 -12.73 5.01 0.93
N PHE A 112 -11.64 5.04 0.16
CA PHE A 112 -10.56 4.07 0.30
C PHE A 112 -9.83 4.18 1.66
N LYS A 113 -9.89 5.32 2.36
CA LYS A 113 -9.38 5.45 3.75
C LYS A 113 -10.09 4.52 4.73
N VAL A 114 -11.33 4.14 4.42
CA VAL A 114 -12.16 3.25 5.23
C VAL A 114 -11.98 1.78 4.79
N VAL A 115 -11.56 1.57 3.54
CA VAL A 115 -11.29 0.25 2.99
C VAL A 115 -9.93 -0.28 3.43
N ALA A 116 -8.91 0.59 3.44
CA ALA A 116 -7.53 0.30 3.79
C ALA A 116 -7.31 0.15 5.30
#